data_AF-A0A1Z2XPD1-F1
#
_entry.id   AF-A0A1Z2XPD1-F1
#
_cell.length_a   1.000
_cell.length_b   1.000
_cell.length_c   1.000
_cell.angle_alpha   90.00
_cell.angle_beta   90.00
_cell.angle_gamma   90.00
#
_symmetry.space_group_name_H-M   'P 1'
#
loop_
_entity.id
_entity.type
_entity.pdbx_description
1 polymer ?
#
loop_
_entity_poly.entity_id
_entity_poly.type
_entity_poly.pdbx_seq_one_letter_code
_entity_poly.pdbx_strand_id
1 'polypeptide(L)' 'MAKISRIISGSPVRPIAVGEPALIHEGNGLRRTTPVLNVRRVSPGEVRFETKNTQYVLKISPANRITKEQIT' A
#
# COMPACT_ATOMS: atom_id res chain seq x y z
N MET A 1 24.17 -4.32 0.72
CA MET A 1 23.09 -3.85 1.60
C MET A 1 21.84 -4.67 1.31
N ALA A 2 21.32 -5.43 2.27
CA ALA A 2 20.10 -6.21 2.10
C ALA A 2 18.86 -5.30 2.26
N LYS A 3 17.83 -5.49 1.44
CA LYS A 3 16.56 -4.78 1.58
C LYS A 3 15.72 -5.42 2.68
N ILE A 4 14.93 -4.61 3.37
CA ILE A 4 13.98 -5.08 4.38
C ILE A 4 12.72 -5.59 3.68
N SER A 5 12.19 -6.74 4.10
CA SER A 5 10.89 -7.24 3.66
C SER A 5 9.79 -6.80 4.62
N ARG A 6 8.69 -6.25 4.11
CA ARG A 6 7.58 -5.76 4.94
C ARG A 6 6.22 -6.15 4.37
N ILE A 7 5.41 -6.80 5.19
CA ILE A 7 4.01 -7.11 4.87
C ILE A 7 3.14 -6.01 5.48
N ILE A 8 2.20 -5.50 4.69
CA ILE A 8 1.25 -4.46 5.10
C ILE A 8 -0.16 -4.82 4.63
N SER A 9 -1.17 -4.35 5.36
CA SER A 9 -2.58 -4.54 5.00
C SER A 9 -3.24 -3.17 4.84
N GLY A 10 -4.02 -3.00 3.78
CA GLY A 10 -4.64 -1.71 3.52
C GLY A 10 -5.19 -1.58 2.11
N SER A 11 -5.54 -0.36 1.73
CA SER A 11 -5.99 -0.04 0.36
C SER A 11 -5.12 1.08 -0.23
N PRO A 12 -4.67 0.95 -1.48
CA PRO A 12 -3.95 2.03 -2.15
C PRO A 12 -4.92 3.19 -2.43
N VAL A 13 -4.53 4.42 -2.07
CA VAL A 13 -5.32 5.64 -2.34
C VAL A 13 -5.47 5.87 -3.83
N ARG A 14 -4.43 5.51 -4.59
CA ARG A 14 -4.33 5.60 -6.05
C ARG A 14 -3.48 4.43 -6.56
N PRO A 15 -3.51 4.09 -7.87
CA PRO A 15 -2.67 3.04 -8.42
C PRO A 15 -1.20 3.21 -8.02
N ILE A 16 -0.56 2.12 -7.57
CA ILE A 16 0.86 2.11 -7.24
C ILE A 16 1.65 2.11 -8.55
N ALA A 17 2.48 3.12 -8.76
CA ALA A 17 3.22 3.34 -10.00
C ALA A 17 4.70 3.57 -9.73
N VAL A 18 5.56 3.11 -10.65
CA VAL A 18 7.02 3.32 -10.59
C VAL A 18 7.34 4.81 -10.74
N GLY A 19 8.34 5.29 -10.00
CA GLY A 19 8.75 6.70 -9.97
C GLY A 19 8.01 7.53 -8.92
N GLU A 20 6.85 7.06 -8.45
CA GLU A 20 6.00 7.78 -7.52
C GLU A 20 5.96 7.15 -6.11
N PRO A 21 5.77 7.94 -5.05
CA PRO A 21 5.43 7.42 -3.73
C PRO A 21 4.13 6.61 -3.74
N ALA A 22 4.14 5.42 -3.12
CA ALA A 22 2.92 4.70 -2.82
C ALA A 22 2.21 5.35 -1.62
N LEU A 23 0.89 5.52 -1.73
CA LEU A 23 0.02 6.03 -0.68
C LEU A 23 -0.99 4.95 -0.30
N ILE A 24 -0.91 4.45 0.93
CA ILE A 24 -1.71 3.31 1.41
C ILE A 24 -2.49 3.74 2.65
N HIS A 25 -3.81 3.61 2.62
CA HIS A 25 -4.64 3.65 3.82
C HIS A 25 -4.43 2.37 4.62
N GLU A 26 -3.91 2.50 5.83
CA GLU A 26 -3.60 1.40 6.75
C GLU A 26 -4.26 1.70 8.10
N GLY A 27 -5.29 0.94 8.48
CA GLY A 27 -6.08 1.21 9.69
C GLY A 27 -6.62 2.64 9.70
N ASN A 28 -6.27 3.41 10.74
CA ASN A 28 -6.70 4.79 10.94
C ASN A 28 -5.71 5.82 10.33
N GLY A 29 -4.71 5.37 9.56
CA GLY A 29 -3.62 6.22 9.08
C GLY A 29 -3.36 6.14 7.59
N LEU A 30 -2.50 7.05 7.13
CA LEU A 30 -1.96 7.07 5.77
C LEU A 30 -0.47 6.78 5.81
N ARG A 31 -0.06 5.74 5.08
CA ARG A 31 1.35 5.43 4.85
C ARG A 31 1.78 6.00 3.52
N ARG A 32 2.85 6.81 3.55
CA ARG A 32 3.57 7.28 2.35
C ARG A 32 4.95 6.65 2.29
N THR A 33 5.32 6.09 1.14
CA THR A 33 6.65 5.50 0.93
C THR A 33 7.59 6.47 0.20
N THR A 34 8.85 6.08 0.06
CA THR A 34 9.73 6.65 -1.00
C THR A 34 9.26 6.18 -2.38
N PRO A 35 9.77 6.77 -3.49
CA PRO A 35 9.41 6.35 -4.84
C PRO A 35 9.52 4.85 -5.05
N VAL A 36 8.50 4.30 -5.69
CA VAL A 36 8.45 2.89 -6.06
C VAL A 36 9.40 2.65 -7.22
N LEU A 37 10.21 1.61 -7.11
CA LEU A 37 11.17 1.18 -8.13
C LEU A 37 10.62 0.04 -8.99
N ASN A 38 9.74 -0.79 -8.42
CA ASN A 38 9.13 -1.91 -9.11
C ASN A 38 7.75 -2.21 -8.50
N VAL A 39 6.80 -2.63 -9.32
CA VAL A 39 5.47 -3.06 -8.89
C VAL A 39 5.06 -4.30 -9.68
N ARG A 40 4.52 -5.29 -8.96
CA ARG A 40 3.97 -6.51 -9.53
C ARG A 40 2.64 -6.82 -8.86
N ARG A 41 1.57 -6.80 -9.65
CA ARG A 41 0.25 -7.26 -9.20
C ARG A 41 0.23 -8.79 -9.21
N VAL A 42 0.03 -9.39 -8.04
CA VAL A 42 0.06 -10.86 -7.88
C VAL A 42 -1.34 -11.43 -7.99
N SER A 43 -2.32 -10.75 -7.39
CA SER A 43 -3.74 -11.12 -7.46
C SER A 43 -4.62 -9.88 -7.23
N PRO A 44 -5.95 -9.98 -7.32
CA PRO A 44 -6.83 -8.88 -6.91
C PRO A 44 -6.64 -8.45 -5.44
N GLY A 45 -6.22 -9.37 -4.56
CA GLY A 45 -6.00 -9.13 -3.14
C GLY A 45 -4.54 -8.90 -2.73
N GLU A 46 -3.59 -8.94 -3.66
CA GLU A 46 -2.16 -8.78 -3.35
C GLU A 46 -1.39 -7.99 -4.42
N VAL A 47 -0.67 -6.98 -3.97
CA VAL A 47 0.31 -6.24 -4.78
C VAL A 47 1.66 -6.29 -4.09
N ARG A 48 2.71 -6.62 -4.85
CA ARG A 48 4.09 -6.50 -4.39
C ARG A 48 4.72 -5.28 -5.02
N PHE A 49 5.45 -4.49 -4.25
CA PHE A 49 6.17 -3.35 -4.79
C PHE A 49 7.45 -3.11 -4.01
N GLU A 50 8.41 -2.44 -4.63
CA GLU A 50 9.73 -2.22 -4.09
C GLU A 50 10.04 -0.73 -4.03
N THR A 51 10.76 -0.34 -2.99
CA THR A 51 11.34 1.00 -2.82
C THR A 51 12.86 0.89 -2.66
N LYS A 52 13.55 2.01 -2.43
CA LYS A 52 15.01 2.04 -2.28
C LYS A 52 15.53 0.97 -1.30
N ASN A 53 14.89 0.83 -0.14
CA ASN A 53 15.39 -0.01 0.96
C ASN A 53 14.40 -1.11 1.40
N THR A 54 13.20 -1.19 0.80
CA THR A 54 12.14 -2.06 1.30
C THR A 54 11.37 -2.74 0.18
N GLN A 55 11.17 -4.04 0.31
CA GLN A 55 10.27 -4.86 -0.50
C GLN A 55 8.96 -5.05 0.26
N TYR A 56 7.87 -4.61 -0.34
CA TYR A 56 6.54 -4.63 0.25
C TYR A 56 5.68 -5.75 -0.35
N VAL A 57 4.90 -6.39 0.52
CA VAL A 57 3.71 -7.17 0.16
C VAL A 57 2.50 -6.44 0.74
N LEU A 58 1.69 -5.86 -0.12
CA LEU A 58 0.41 -5.24 0.26
C LEU A 58 -0.71 -6.27 0.10
N LYS A 59 -1.29 -6.67 1.22
CA LYS A 59 -2.57 -7.38 1.26
C LYS A 59 -3.68 -6.34 1.12
N ILE A 60 -4.39 -6.37 0.00
CA ILE A 60 -5.49 -5.45 -0.26
C ILE A 60 -6.67 -5.87 0.60
N SER A 61 -6.97 -5.07 1.61
CA SER A 61 -8.21 -5.19 2.36
C SER A 61 -9.32 -4.55 1.52
N PRO A 62 -10.49 -5.20 1.38
CA PRO A 62 -11.65 -4.50 0.82
C PRO A 62 -11.85 -3.23 1.63
N ALA A 63 -11.99 -2.10 0.95
CA ALA A 63 -12.23 -0.83 1.63
C ALA A 63 -13.44 -1.04 2.53
N ASN A 64 -13.24 -1.01 3.84
CA ASN A 64 -14.36 -0.91 4.75
C ASN A 64 -15.03 0.40 4.34
N ARG A 65 -16.22 0.34 3.74
CA ARG A 65 -17.01 1.54 3.45
C ARG A 65 -17.07 2.26 4.78
N ILE A 66 -16.37 3.37 4.93
CA ILE A 66 -16.65 4.29 6.02
C ILE A 66 -18.06 4.77 5.68
N THR A 67 -19.07 4.09 6.25
CA THR A 67 -20.42 4.60 6.26
C THR A 67 -20.33 5.93 6.96
N LYS A 68 -20.93 6.94 6.33
CA LYS A 68 -21.09 8.27 6.88
C LYS A 68 -22.04 8.18 8.10
N GLU A 69 -21.58 7.65 9.21
CA GLU A 69 -22.32 7.58 10.48
C GLU A 69 -21.38 7.86 11.65
N GLN A 70 -20.68 9.00 11.57
CA GLN A 70 -20.20 9.71 12.76
C GLN A 70 -20.56 11.18 12.59
N ILE A 71 -21.86 11.44 12.47
CA ILE A 71 -22.48 12.72 12.81
C ILE A 71 -23.77 12.37 13.55
N THR A 72 -23.69 12.22 14.86
CA THR A 72 -24.77 12.47 15.80
C THR A 72 -24.12 12.91 17.10
#